data_AF-A0A9J6H1D5-F1
#
_entry.id   AF-A0A9J6H1D5-F1
#
_cell.length_a   1.000
_cell.length_b   1.000
_cell.length_c   1.000
_cell.angle_alpha   90.00
_cell.angle_beta   90.00
_cell.angle_gamma   90.00
#
_symmetry.space_group_name_H-M   'P 1'
#
loop_
_entity.id
_entity.type
_entity.pdbx_description
1 polymer ?
#
loop_
_entity_poly.entity_id
_entity_poly.type
_entity_poly.pdbx_seq_one_letter_code
_entity_poly.pdbx_strand_id
1 'polypeptide(L)'
;MKAEGAEQLRDMIAENRSLNRIDLSAVRTPLSPECIGILSRGVTQNPFIISFNTNNVHKDADQTVLNAAVMGNCVCLNRAVRFALRRNKERMCAEALKQFQAQPVLIEHVKKESGKSDKKAKVAVMSAASQVDRCGVDHEETFIPCATGVVYKVPVTCGLAYIGQTGRCVNLRLKEHQLRGRMSQHRCSDGSNGGDCKPLFQRTEILASHIDRLTRETIETYYIEKHGEKCISSVFSGTLSQRRRATQLQ
;
A
#
# COMPACT_ATOMS: atom_id res chain seq x y z
N MET A 1 32.61 -5.45 18.26
CA MET A 1 31.37 -6.13 18.69
C MET A 1 31.37 -7.55 18.12
N LYS A 2 30.95 -8.58 18.89
CA LYS A 2 30.80 -9.95 18.38
C LYS A 2 29.42 -10.13 17.72
N ALA A 3 29.27 -11.09 16.81
CA ALA A 3 28.03 -11.35 16.08
C ALA A 3 26.82 -11.60 17.01
N GLU A 4 27.00 -12.35 18.09
CA GLU A 4 25.94 -12.64 19.06
C GLU A 4 25.37 -11.36 19.71
N GLY A 5 26.23 -10.41 20.07
CA GLY A 5 25.78 -9.12 20.59
C GLY A 5 25.08 -8.25 19.53
N ALA A 6 25.46 -8.40 18.26
CA ALA A 6 24.77 -7.73 17.15
C ALA A 6 23.36 -8.29 16.95
N GLU A 7 23.15 -9.60 17.11
CA GLU A 7 21.83 -10.23 16.98
C GLU A 7 20.88 -9.80 18.10
N GLN A 8 21.37 -9.78 19.35
CA GLN A 8 20.58 -9.25 20.47
C GLN A 8 20.18 -7.80 20.24
N LEU A 9 21.13 -6.97 19.77
CA LEU A 9 20.85 -5.57 19.47
C LEU A 9 19.88 -5.43 18.28
N ARG A 10 19.98 -6.26 17.25
CA ARG A 10 19.02 -6.30 16.14
C ARG A 10 17.61 -6.53 16.66
N ASP A 11 17.41 -7.49 17.54
CA ASP A 11 16.08 -7.82 18.08
C ASP A 11 15.52 -6.67 18.90
N MET A 12 16.35 -6.08 19.77
CA MET A 12 15.99 -4.87 20.50
C MET A 12 15.60 -3.72 19.56
N ILE A 13 16.35 -3.52 18.47
CA ILE A 13 16.03 -2.49 17.48
C ILE A 13 14.71 -2.82 16.78
N ALA A 14 14.52 -4.05 16.30
CA ALA A 14 13.34 -4.44 15.52
C ALA A 14 12.03 -4.29 16.32
N GLU A 15 12.07 -4.57 17.61
CA GLU A 15 10.88 -4.57 18.48
C GLU A 15 10.59 -3.20 19.11
N ASN A 16 11.58 -2.30 19.23
CA ASN A 16 11.39 -1.03 19.91
C ASN A 16 10.57 -0.04 19.08
N ARG A 17 9.41 0.37 19.60
CA ARG A 17 8.50 1.32 18.91
C ARG A 17 8.72 2.79 19.30
N SER A 18 9.63 3.08 20.21
CA SER A 18 9.88 4.43 20.75
C SER A 18 11.21 5.02 20.30
N LEU A 19 12.19 4.17 19.99
CA LEU A 19 13.51 4.59 19.56
C LEU A 19 13.45 5.12 18.13
N ASN A 20 14.05 6.30 17.91
CA ASN A 20 14.13 6.93 16.59
C ASN A 20 15.56 7.24 16.13
N ARG A 21 16.53 7.11 17.05
CA ARG A 21 17.95 7.36 16.80
C ARG A 21 18.80 6.34 17.54
N ILE A 22 19.83 5.84 16.87
CA ILE A 22 20.87 4.99 17.45
C ILE A 22 22.21 5.68 17.21
N ASP A 23 23.03 5.76 18.26
CA ASP A 23 24.37 6.33 18.18
C ASP A 23 25.40 5.35 18.74
N LEU A 24 26.19 4.77 17.84
CA LEU A 24 27.30 3.85 18.14
C LEU A 24 28.66 4.50 17.86
N SER A 25 28.72 5.83 17.74
CA SER A 25 29.98 6.55 17.51
C SER A 25 31.03 6.33 18.59
N ALA A 26 30.60 6.02 19.83
CA ALA A 26 31.48 5.72 20.95
C ALA A 26 32.10 4.31 20.91
N VAL A 27 31.67 3.44 19.98
CA VAL A 27 32.21 2.09 19.86
C VAL A 27 33.62 2.15 19.27
N ARG A 28 34.63 1.86 20.10
CA ARG A 28 36.06 1.97 19.75
C ARG A 28 36.51 0.96 18.71
N THR A 29 35.89 -0.22 18.67
CA THR A 29 36.21 -1.25 17.67
C THR A 29 35.33 -1.06 16.45
N PRO A 30 35.88 -1.05 15.23
CA PRO A 30 35.07 -1.01 14.03
C PRO A 30 34.04 -2.14 14.01
N LEU A 31 32.85 -1.87 13.49
CA LEU A 31 31.84 -2.90 13.28
C LEU A 31 32.25 -3.76 12.09
N SER A 32 32.21 -5.09 12.27
CA SER A 32 32.44 -6.02 11.17
C SER A 32 31.31 -5.91 10.14
N PRO A 33 31.57 -6.25 8.85
CA PRO A 33 30.52 -6.26 7.82
C PRO A 33 29.32 -7.14 8.20
N GLU A 34 29.57 -8.28 8.86
CA GLU A 34 28.54 -9.18 9.38
C GLU A 34 27.64 -8.48 10.42
N CYS A 35 28.23 -7.78 11.40
CA CYS A 35 27.47 -7.02 12.39
C CYS A 35 26.62 -5.93 11.73
N ILE A 36 27.15 -5.25 10.70
CA ILE A 36 26.43 -4.20 9.98
C ILE A 36 25.26 -4.79 9.19
N GLY A 37 25.46 -5.93 8.55
CA GLY A 37 24.39 -6.69 7.91
C GLY A 37 23.28 -7.05 8.90
N ILE A 38 23.64 -7.56 10.08
CA ILE A 38 22.70 -7.89 11.15
C ILE A 38 21.91 -6.65 11.61
N LEU A 39 22.60 -5.56 11.95
CA LEU A 39 21.96 -4.33 12.44
C LEU A 39 21.10 -3.65 11.39
N SER A 40 21.54 -3.62 10.13
CA SER A 40 20.76 -3.03 9.03
C SER A 40 19.42 -3.73 8.82
N ARG A 41 19.35 -5.06 9.03
CA ARG A 41 18.09 -5.80 9.03
C ARG A 41 17.16 -5.33 10.15
N GLY A 42 17.69 -5.16 11.37
CA GLY A 42 16.93 -4.62 12.51
C GLY A 42 16.39 -3.21 12.22
N VAL A 43 17.22 -2.33 11.65
CA VAL A 43 16.81 -0.98 11.23
C VAL A 43 15.75 -1.02 10.14
N THR A 44 15.87 -1.93 9.17
CA THR A 44 14.88 -2.09 8.09
C THR A 44 13.53 -2.58 8.62
N GLN A 45 13.54 -3.44 9.64
CA GLN A 45 12.34 -3.96 10.31
C GLN A 45 11.70 -2.92 11.24
N ASN A 46 12.47 -1.93 11.69
CA ASN A 46 11.98 -0.85 12.53
C ASN A 46 11.93 0.49 11.77
N PRO A 47 10.76 0.88 11.24
CA PRO A 47 10.59 2.11 10.47
C PRO A 47 10.79 3.38 11.31
N PHE A 48 10.79 3.28 12.64
CA PHE A 48 10.95 4.44 13.51
C PHE A 48 12.39 4.93 13.61
N ILE A 49 13.38 4.09 13.29
CA ILE A 49 14.78 4.46 13.27
C ILE A 49 15.07 5.30 12.02
N ILE A 50 15.15 6.61 12.21
CA ILE A 50 15.40 7.59 11.16
C ILE A 50 16.81 8.21 11.24
N SER A 51 17.59 7.79 12.23
CA SER A 51 18.98 8.20 12.39
C SER A 51 19.79 7.04 12.97
N PHE A 52 20.90 6.71 12.32
CA PHE A 52 21.86 5.74 12.82
C PHE A 52 23.26 6.32 12.61
N ASN A 53 24.02 6.48 13.70
CA ASN A 53 25.37 6.98 13.66
C ASN A 53 26.38 5.90 14.05
N THR A 54 27.42 5.72 13.23
CA THR A 54 28.56 4.86 13.52
C THR A 54 29.79 5.49 12.86
N ASN A 55 30.77 5.90 13.67
CA ASN A 55 31.99 6.55 13.16
C ASN A 55 33.08 5.53 12.79
N ASN A 56 32.80 4.24 12.93
CA ASN A 56 33.83 3.23 12.96
C ASN A 56 33.39 2.00 12.17
N VAL A 57 33.41 2.13 10.84
CA VAL A 57 33.04 1.08 9.91
C VAL A 57 34.24 0.70 9.06
N HIS A 58 34.42 -0.60 8.84
CA HIS A 58 35.58 -1.13 8.12
C HIS A 58 35.68 -0.67 6.65
N LYS A 59 34.55 -0.41 5.97
CA LYS A 59 34.47 0.00 4.56
C LYS A 59 33.26 0.89 4.27
N ASP A 60 33.39 1.81 3.30
CA ASP A 60 32.29 2.69 2.86
C ASP A 60 31.07 1.93 2.33
N ALA A 61 31.29 0.78 1.68
CA ALA A 61 30.20 -0.06 1.17
C ALA A 61 29.30 -0.62 2.29
N ASP A 62 29.87 -0.95 3.45
CA ASP A 62 29.10 -1.48 4.58
C ASP A 62 28.26 -0.36 5.23
N GLN A 63 28.84 0.84 5.36
CA GLN A 63 28.11 2.03 5.80
C GLN A 63 26.93 2.35 4.87
N THR A 64 27.08 2.07 3.57
CA THR A 64 26.04 2.30 2.56
C THR A 64 24.78 1.46 2.82
N VAL A 65 24.93 0.20 3.27
CA VAL A 65 23.78 -0.68 3.56
C VAL A 65 22.93 -0.14 4.72
N LEU A 66 23.59 0.30 5.78
CA LEU A 66 22.91 0.86 6.95
C LEU A 66 22.26 2.21 6.62
N ASN A 67 22.97 3.06 5.86
CA ASN A 67 22.42 4.32 5.37
C ASN A 67 21.21 4.10 4.47
N ALA A 68 21.24 3.09 3.60
CA ALA A 68 20.10 2.74 2.76
C ALA A 68 18.87 2.33 3.58
N ALA A 69 19.05 1.54 4.65
CA ALA A 69 17.97 1.18 5.57
C ALA A 69 17.35 2.42 6.25
N VAL A 70 18.19 3.30 6.81
CA VAL A 70 17.74 4.56 7.43
C VAL A 70 17.04 5.46 6.42
N MET A 71 17.57 5.57 5.20
CA MET A 71 16.95 6.35 4.13
C MET A 71 15.58 5.83 3.75
N GLY A 72 15.39 4.50 3.70
CA GLY A 72 14.08 3.87 3.50
C GLY A 72 13.07 4.29 4.58
N ASN A 73 13.50 4.30 5.84
CA ASN A 73 12.67 4.74 6.97
C ASN A 73 12.32 6.23 6.88
N CYS A 74 13.29 7.08 6.54
CA CYS A 74 13.09 8.51 6.30
C CYS A 74 12.10 8.78 5.15
N VAL A 75 12.15 8.00 4.08
CA VAL A 75 11.17 8.09 2.98
C VAL A 75 9.76 7.76 3.48
N CYS A 76 9.62 6.74 4.34
CA CYS A 76 8.33 6.41 4.96
C CYS A 76 7.80 7.54 5.84
N LEU A 77 8.64 8.09 6.74
CA LEU A 77 8.28 9.25 7.56
C LEU A 77 7.87 10.45 6.69
N ASN A 78 8.60 10.76 5.63
CA ASN A 78 8.28 11.86 4.71
C ASN A 78 6.93 11.64 4.01
N ARG A 79 6.55 10.40 3.69
CA ARG A 79 5.20 10.08 3.18
C ARG A 79 4.13 10.42 4.23
N ALA A 80 4.33 10.03 5.49
CA ALA A 80 3.43 10.38 6.59
C ALA A 80 3.28 11.91 6.75
N VAL A 81 4.39 12.66 6.70
CA VAL A 81 4.39 14.13 6.75
C VAL A 81 3.61 14.74 5.59
N ARG A 82 3.81 14.27 4.36
CA ARG A 82 3.06 14.75 3.18
C ARG A 82 1.56 14.51 3.33
N PHE A 83 1.15 13.37 3.90
CA PHE A 83 -0.27 13.11 4.19
C PHE A 83 -0.81 14.04 5.27
N ALA A 84 -0.08 14.20 6.39
CA ALA A 84 -0.46 15.10 7.48
C ALA A 84 -0.64 16.56 7.00
N LEU A 85 0.20 16.99 6.05
CA LEU A 85 0.12 18.32 5.43
C LEU A 85 -0.85 18.40 4.25
N ARG A 86 -1.60 17.33 3.96
CA ARG A 86 -2.55 17.22 2.85
C ARG A 86 -1.94 17.46 1.46
N ARG A 87 -0.62 17.31 1.32
CA ARG A 87 0.12 17.48 0.05
C ARG A 87 0.03 16.25 -0.84
N ASN A 88 -0.13 15.06 -0.26
CA ASN A 88 -0.34 13.82 -0.98
C ASN A 88 -1.34 12.94 -0.19
N LYS A 89 -2.46 12.59 -0.82
CA LYS A 89 -3.55 11.78 -0.23
C LYS A 89 -3.53 10.32 -0.69
N GLU A 90 -2.46 9.88 -1.35
CA GLU A 90 -2.31 8.50 -1.77
C GLU A 90 -2.30 7.56 -0.57
N ARG A 91 -2.81 6.35 -0.80
CA ARG A 91 -2.93 5.30 0.21
C ARG A 91 -1.61 5.00 0.92
N MET A 92 -0.49 4.96 0.20
CA MET A 92 0.83 4.71 0.80
C MET A 92 1.25 5.79 1.81
N CYS A 93 0.82 7.04 1.59
CA CYS A 93 1.08 8.14 2.52
C CYS A 93 0.13 8.07 3.73
N ALA A 94 -1.11 7.62 3.51
CA ALA A 94 -2.10 7.36 4.54
C ALA A 94 -1.65 6.23 5.50
N GLU A 95 -1.13 5.13 4.94
CA GLU A 95 -0.59 4.00 5.69
C GLU A 95 0.66 4.39 6.49
N ALA A 96 1.56 5.16 5.88
CA ALA A 96 2.70 5.74 6.60
C ALA A 96 2.21 6.63 7.77
N LEU A 97 1.17 7.46 7.56
CA LEU A 97 0.60 8.23 8.67
C LEU A 97 0.09 7.33 9.79
N LYS A 98 -0.67 6.27 9.47
CA LYS A 98 -1.15 5.28 10.45
C LYS A 98 -0.02 4.70 11.30
N GLN A 99 1.12 4.43 10.69
CA GLN A 99 2.29 3.89 11.36
C GLN A 99 2.94 4.89 12.33
N PHE A 100 2.99 6.17 11.95
CA PHE A 100 3.70 7.21 12.71
C PHE A 100 2.80 8.14 13.54
N GLN A 101 1.46 8.04 13.46
CA GLN A 101 0.54 9.00 14.08
C GLN A 101 0.68 9.13 15.60
N ALA A 102 1.14 8.07 16.28
CA ALA A 102 1.39 8.07 17.72
C ALA A 102 2.81 8.54 18.09
N GLN A 103 3.68 8.77 17.10
CA GLN A 103 5.09 9.02 17.32
C GLN A 103 5.41 10.52 17.41
N PRO A 104 6.15 10.97 18.45
CA PRO A 104 6.55 12.37 18.59
C PRO A 104 7.36 12.89 17.39
N VAL A 105 8.19 12.01 16.79
CA VAL A 105 9.05 12.34 15.65
C VAL A 105 8.28 12.87 14.44
N LEU A 106 7.04 12.40 14.24
CA LEU A 106 6.18 12.89 13.17
C LEU A 106 5.78 14.35 13.39
N ILE A 107 5.42 14.71 14.63
CA ILE A 107 5.05 16.09 14.99
C ILE A 107 6.24 17.02 14.74
N GLU A 108 7.45 16.62 15.14
CA GLU A 108 8.67 17.39 14.91
C GLU A 108 8.93 17.65 13.43
N HIS A 109 8.79 16.62 12.58
CA HIS A 109 9.00 16.76 11.14
C HIS A 109 7.90 17.60 10.49
N VAL A 110 6.65 17.45 10.90
CA VAL A 110 5.55 18.31 10.44
C VAL A 110 5.82 19.78 10.81
N LYS A 111 6.32 20.06 12.02
CA LYS A 111 6.70 21.42 12.44
C LYS A 111 7.80 21.97 11.54
N LYS A 112 8.88 21.21 11.35
CA LYS A 112 10.03 21.59 10.51
C LYS A 112 9.60 21.90 9.07
N GLU A 113 8.80 21.05 8.46
CA GLU A 113 8.39 21.15 7.05
C GLU A 113 7.30 22.21 6.78
N SER A 114 6.58 22.65 7.81
CA SER A 114 5.46 23.60 7.65
C SER A 114 5.64 24.93 8.37
N GLY A 115 6.68 25.08 9.19
CA GLY A 115 6.87 26.26 10.05
C GLY A 115 5.80 26.42 11.13
N LYS A 116 4.97 25.40 11.38
CA LYS A 116 3.86 25.46 12.34
C LYS A 116 4.35 25.29 13.78
N SER A 117 3.61 25.88 14.73
CA SER A 117 3.80 25.60 16.15
C SER A 117 3.42 24.15 16.50
N ASP A 118 3.88 23.67 17.66
CA ASP A 118 3.63 22.31 18.14
C ASP A 118 2.14 21.95 18.18
N LYS A 119 1.32 22.86 18.74
CA LYS A 119 -0.14 22.71 18.80
C LYS A 119 -0.75 22.57 17.40
N LYS A 120 -0.33 23.43 16.45
CA LYS A 120 -0.84 23.41 15.07
C LYS A 120 -0.40 22.14 14.32
N ALA A 121 0.80 21.63 14.56
CA ALA A 121 1.29 20.38 13.97
C ALA A 121 0.53 19.15 14.51
N LYS A 122 0.29 19.07 15.82
CA LYS A 122 -0.54 18.04 16.44
C LYS A 122 -1.95 18.01 15.86
N VAL A 123 -2.61 19.17 15.77
CA VAL A 123 -3.94 19.29 15.17
C VAL A 123 -3.93 18.83 13.70
N ALA A 124 -2.89 19.16 12.93
CA ALA A 124 -2.79 18.71 11.53
C ALA A 124 -2.70 17.18 11.42
N VAL A 125 -1.87 16.54 12.26
CA VAL A 125 -1.75 15.09 12.30
C VAL A 125 -3.04 14.42 12.73
N MET A 126 -3.69 14.89 13.80
CA MET A 126 -4.98 14.35 14.25
C MET A 126 -6.09 14.50 13.20
N SER A 127 -6.17 15.67 12.57
CA SER A 127 -7.12 15.91 11.48
C SER A 127 -6.87 14.95 10.31
N ALA A 128 -5.62 14.75 9.91
CA ALA A 128 -5.27 13.83 8.83
C ALA A 128 -5.52 12.35 9.21
N ALA A 129 -5.28 11.96 10.47
CA ALA A 129 -5.53 10.61 10.97
C ALA A 129 -7.01 10.20 10.77
N SER A 130 -7.95 11.12 10.99
CA SER A 130 -9.38 10.91 10.74
C SER A 130 -9.74 10.64 9.26
N GLN A 131 -8.82 10.91 8.34
CA GLN A 131 -9.00 10.77 6.90
C GLN A 131 -8.27 9.55 6.32
N VAL A 132 -7.52 8.78 7.12
CA VAL A 132 -6.69 7.69 6.59
C VAL A 132 -7.54 6.57 5.98
N ASP A 133 -8.75 6.35 6.48
CA ASP A 133 -9.70 5.38 5.93
C ASP A 133 -10.62 5.95 4.86
N ARG A 134 -10.52 7.26 4.57
CA ARG A 134 -11.34 7.91 3.57
C ARG A 134 -10.63 7.91 2.23
N CYS A 135 -11.42 7.84 1.17
CA CYS A 135 -10.88 8.02 -0.17
C CYS A 135 -10.33 9.45 -0.32
N GLY A 136 -9.07 9.56 -0.74
CA GLY A 136 -8.42 10.86 -0.97
C GLY A 136 -8.83 11.55 -2.27
N VAL A 137 -9.67 10.90 -3.08
CA VAL A 137 -10.16 11.41 -4.36
C VAL A 137 -11.38 12.28 -4.10
N ASP A 138 -11.39 13.46 -4.71
CA ASP A 138 -12.57 14.31 -4.74
C ASP A 138 -13.51 13.77 -5.82
N HIS A 139 -14.62 13.17 -5.39
CA HIS A 139 -15.59 12.56 -6.27
C HIS A 139 -16.74 13.53 -6.50
N GLU A 140 -16.98 13.92 -7.75
CA GLU A 140 -18.19 14.66 -8.13
C GLU A 140 -19.44 13.80 -7.93
N GLU A 141 -19.39 12.53 -8.32
CA GLU A 141 -20.42 11.52 -8.06
C GLU A 141 -19.77 10.16 -7.76
N THR A 142 -20.44 9.38 -6.90
CA THR A 142 -20.03 8.02 -6.53
C THR A 142 -21.16 7.03 -6.80
N PHE A 143 -20.83 5.84 -7.30
CA PHE A 143 -21.80 4.75 -7.52
C PHE A 143 -22.10 4.00 -6.23
N ILE A 144 -21.06 3.79 -5.41
CA ILE A 144 -21.10 3.07 -4.13
C ILE A 144 -20.18 3.78 -3.11
N PRO A 145 -20.26 3.48 -1.80
CA PRO A 145 -19.28 3.98 -0.84
C PRO A 145 -17.85 3.71 -1.26
N CYS A 146 -16.96 4.68 -1.06
CA CYS A 146 -15.59 4.54 -1.53
C CYS A 146 -14.82 3.46 -0.78
N ALA A 147 -14.18 2.57 -1.52
CA ALA A 147 -13.28 1.56 -1.00
C ALA A 147 -12.02 1.47 -1.89
N THR A 148 -10.89 1.09 -1.32
CA THR A 148 -9.61 0.91 -2.03
C THR A 148 -9.01 -0.45 -1.68
N GLY A 149 -8.23 -1.04 -2.59
CA GLY A 149 -7.65 -2.37 -2.35
C GLY A 149 -8.73 -3.43 -2.21
N VAL A 150 -9.67 -3.47 -3.15
CA VAL A 150 -10.86 -4.33 -3.10
C VAL A 150 -10.97 -5.23 -4.31
N VAL A 151 -11.61 -6.37 -4.08
CA VAL A 151 -12.22 -7.21 -5.12
C VAL A 151 -13.71 -6.91 -5.11
N TYR A 152 -14.28 -6.62 -6.27
CA TYR A 152 -15.65 -6.15 -6.42
C TYR A 152 -16.39 -6.93 -7.51
N LYS A 153 -17.71 -6.96 -7.40
CA LYS A 153 -18.64 -7.59 -8.34
C LYS A 153 -19.64 -6.56 -8.84
N VAL A 154 -19.70 -6.39 -10.16
CA VAL A 154 -20.68 -5.55 -10.84
C VAL A 154 -21.71 -6.47 -11.50
N PRO A 155 -22.98 -6.46 -11.05
CA PRO A 155 -24.03 -7.20 -11.74
C PRO A 155 -24.36 -6.55 -13.09
N VAL A 156 -24.79 -7.36 -14.05
CA VAL A 156 -25.23 -6.94 -15.38
C VAL A 156 -26.73 -7.21 -15.49
N THR A 157 -27.43 -6.39 -16.27
CA THR A 157 -28.89 -6.52 -16.51
C THR A 157 -29.34 -7.90 -17.00
N CYS A 158 -28.49 -8.65 -17.70
CA CYS A 158 -28.76 -10.03 -18.14
C CYS A 158 -28.57 -11.10 -17.06
N GLY A 159 -28.31 -10.73 -15.80
CA GLY A 159 -28.10 -11.67 -14.70
C GLY A 159 -26.67 -12.20 -14.56
N LEU A 160 -25.79 -11.90 -15.53
CA LEU A 160 -24.36 -12.15 -15.42
C LEU A 160 -23.68 -11.15 -14.48
N ALA A 161 -22.43 -11.41 -14.14
CA ALA A 161 -21.63 -10.52 -13.30
C ALA A 161 -20.20 -10.36 -13.81
N TYR A 162 -19.63 -9.18 -13.63
CA TYR A 162 -18.21 -8.92 -13.78
C TYR A 162 -17.56 -8.82 -12.41
N ILE A 163 -16.50 -9.58 -12.22
CA ILE A 163 -15.67 -9.58 -11.02
C ILE A 163 -14.30 -9.00 -11.39
N GLY A 164 -13.88 -7.99 -10.65
CA GLY A 164 -12.62 -7.29 -10.87
C GLY A 164 -11.94 -6.92 -9.56
N GLN A 165 -10.65 -6.60 -9.62
CA GLN A 165 -9.93 -5.98 -8.49
C GLN A 165 -9.41 -4.57 -8.79
N THR A 166 -9.17 -3.80 -7.74
CA THR A 166 -8.49 -2.51 -7.83
C THR A 166 -7.69 -2.19 -6.57
N GLY A 167 -6.47 -1.66 -6.75
CA GLY A 167 -5.71 -1.01 -5.68
C GLY A 167 -6.16 0.44 -5.41
N ARG A 168 -6.79 1.09 -6.39
CA ARG A 168 -7.32 2.47 -6.32
C ARG A 168 -8.77 2.48 -5.85
N CYS A 169 -9.38 3.66 -5.72
CA CYS A 169 -10.79 3.80 -5.40
C CYS A 169 -11.68 3.04 -6.40
N VAL A 170 -12.61 2.25 -5.87
CA VAL A 170 -13.59 1.50 -6.67
C VAL A 170 -14.40 2.41 -7.57
N ASN A 171 -14.84 3.59 -7.12
CA ASN A 171 -15.62 4.52 -7.95
C ASN A 171 -14.84 5.06 -9.16
N LEU A 172 -13.54 5.34 -9.00
CA LEU A 172 -12.69 5.68 -10.14
C LEU A 172 -12.63 4.53 -11.14
N ARG A 173 -12.49 3.30 -10.63
CA ARG A 173 -12.43 2.12 -11.47
C ARG A 173 -13.75 1.88 -12.22
N LEU A 174 -14.89 2.02 -11.55
CA LEU A 174 -16.21 1.91 -12.17
C LEU A 174 -16.43 3.00 -13.23
N LYS A 175 -16.00 4.25 -12.96
CA LYS A 175 -16.05 5.35 -13.95
C LYS A 175 -15.19 5.05 -15.18
N GLU A 176 -13.99 4.47 -15.01
CA GLU A 176 -13.17 3.99 -16.13
C GLU A 176 -13.90 2.92 -16.96
N HIS A 177 -14.59 1.99 -16.30
CA HIS A 177 -15.37 0.96 -16.98
C HIS A 177 -16.55 1.54 -17.77
N GLN A 178 -17.27 2.52 -17.19
CA GLN A 178 -18.37 3.23 -17.85
C GLN A 178 -17.87 3.99 -19.09
N LEU A 179 -16.80 4.78 -18.96
CA LEU A 179 -16.26 5.60 -20.04
C LEU A 179 -15.69 4.77 -21.19
N ARG A 180 -15.04 3.65 -20.88
CA ARG A 180 -14.42 2.79 -21.91
C ARG A 180 -15.40 1.85 -22.58
N GLY A 181 -16.64 1.74 -22.10
CA GLY A 181 -17.66 0.84 -22.65
C GLY A 181 -17.25 -0.63 -22.68
N ARG A 182 -16.20 -1.04 -21.95
CA ARG A 182 -15.67 -2.41 -22.03
C ARG A 182 -16.72 -3.42 -21.56
N MET A 183 -17.46 -3.10 -20.51
CA MET A 183 -18.44 -4.02 -19.93
C MET A 183 -19.75 -4.13 -20.73
N SER A 184 -20.00 -3.23 -21.68
CA SER A 184 -21.17 -3.23 -22.56
C SER A 184 -20.93 -3.97 -23.89
N GLN A 185 -19.73 -4.50 -24.13
CA GLN A 185 -19.40 -5.27 -25.34
C GLN A 185 -19.77 -6.76 -25.24
N HIS A 186 -20.28 -7.22 -24.10
CA HIS A 186 -20.79 -8.56 -23.96
C HIS A 186 -22.10 -8.72 -24.75
N ARG A 187 -22.06 -9.48 -25.85
CA ARG A 187 -23.28 -9.91 -26.55
C ARG A 187 -23.92 -11.04 -25.78
N CYS A 188 -25.13 -10.81 -25.27
CA CYS A 188 -25.92 -11.84 -24.62
C CYS A 188 -26.39 -12.86 -25.67
N SER A 189 -26.08 -14.13 -25.43
CA SER A 189 -26.35 -15.25 -26.35
C SER A 189 -27.81 -15.68 -26.37
N ASP A 190 -28.58 -15.28 -25.36
CA ASP A 190 -29.98 -15.67 -25.20
C ASP A 190 -30.88 -14.68 -25.95
N GLY A 191 -31.47 -15.14 -27.05
CA GLY A 191 -32.26 -14.35 -28.00
C GLY A 191 -33.58 -13.77 -27.46
N SER A 192 -33.72 -13.57 -26.17
CA SER A 192 -34.87 -12.87 -25.57
C SER A 192 -34.59 -11.36 -25.51
N ASN A 193 -35.08 -10.65 -26.53
CA ASN A 193 -35.07 -9.19 -26.71
C ASN A 193 -33.68 -8.54 -26.74
N GLY A 194 -33.21 -8.23 -27.95
CA GLY A 194 -31.95 -7.54 -28.24
C GLY A 194 -31.80 -6.17 -27.58
N GLY A 195 -31.47 -6.15 -26.30
CA GLY A 195 -31.01 -4.98 -25.56
C GLY A 195 -29.54 -5.14 -25.20
N ASP A 196 -28.79 -4.05 -25.29
CA ASP A 196 -27.41 -4.01 -24.80
C ASP A 196 -27.37 -4.41 -23.31
N CYS A 197 -26.59 -5.44 -23.00
CA CYS A 197 -26.40 -5.89 -21.62
C CYS A 197 -25.58 -4.84 -20.86
N LYS A 198 -26.28 -4.07 -20.01
CA LYS A 198 -25.71 -2.93 -19.29
C LYS A 198 -25.22 -3.30 -17.90
N PRO A 199 -24.02 -2.83 -17.49
CA PRO A 199 -23.53 -2.97 -16.13
C PRO A 199 -24.33 -2.09 -15.15
N LEU A 200 -24.65 -2.62 -13.98
CA LEU A 200 -25.38 -1.93 -12.91
C LEU A 200 -24.40 -1.43 -11.85
N PHE A 201 -23.67 -0.35 -12.16
CA PHE A 201 -22.58 0.15 -11.30
C PHE A 201 -23.04 0.51 -9.87
N GLN A 202 -24.25 1.01 -9.69
CA GLN A 202 -24.83 1.34 -8.38
C GLN A 202 -25.11 0.10 -7.51
N ARG A 203 -25.16 -1.09 -8.11
CA ARG A 203 -25.36 -2.37 -7.42
C ARG A 203 -24.04 -3.13 -7.24
N THR A 204 -22.90 -2.45 -7.35
CA THR A 204 -21.59 -3.07 -7.16
C THR A 204 -21.45 -3.54 -5.71
N GLU A 205 -21.04 -4.79 -5.55
CA GLU A 205 -20.77 -5.41 -4.25
C GLU A 205 -19.25 -5.48 -4.02
N ILE A 206 -18.79 -5.18 -2.80
CA ILE A 206 -17.42 -5.46 -2.39
C ILE A 206 -17.38 -6.89 -1.86
N LEU A 207 -16.62 -7.75 -2.55
CA LEU A 207 -16.49 -9.18 -2.21
C LEU A 207 -15.41 -9.42 -1.15
N ALA A 208 -14.33 -8.64 -1.20
CA ALA A 208 -13.21 -8.71 -0.26
C ALA A 208 -12.35 -7.44 -0.34
N SER A 209 -11.53 -7.22 0.69
CA SER A 209 -10.50 -6.18 0.71
C SER A 209 -9.16 -6.74 1.16
N HIS A 210 -8.09 -6.40 0.45
CA HIS A 210 -6.74 -6.75 0.86
C HIS A 210 -5.72 -5.72 0.32
N ILE A 211 -4.67 -5.43 1.08
CA ILE A 211 -3.63 -4.46 0.69
C ILE A 211 -2.73 -5.02 -0.42
N ASP A 212 -2.31 -6.26 -0.26
CA ASP A 212 -1.42 -6.92 -1.22
C ASP A 212 -2.14 -7.22 -2.53
N ARG A 213 -1.47 -6.90 -3.63
CA ARG A 213 -1.99 -7.06 -4.98
C ARG A 213 -2.16 -8.53 -5.33
N LEU A 214 -1.15 -9.36 -5.02
CA LEU A 214 -1.16 -10.77 -5.38
C LEU A 214 -2.33 -11.49 -4.69
N THR A 215 -2.53 -11.19 -3.41
CA THR A 215 -3.67 -11.71 -2.62
C THR A 215 -5.01 -11.30 -3.23
N ARG A 216 -5.16 -10.05 -3.68
CA ARG A 216 -6.39 -9.64 -4.40
C ARG A 216 -6.58 -10.36 -5.72
N GLU A 217 -5.51 -10.59 -6.49
CA GLU A 217 -5.56 -11.36 -7.74
C GLU A 217 -5.96 -12.82 -7.49
N THR A 218 -5.48 -13.43 -6.39
CA THR A 218 -5.90 -14.76 -5.94
C THR A 218 -7.39 -14.78 -5.56
N ILE A 219 -7.85 -13.82 -4.76
CA ILE A 219 -9.25 -13.72 -4.35
C ILE A 219 -10.17 -13.46 -5.55
N GLU A 220 -9.77 -12.58 -6.47
CA GLU A 220 -10.47 -12.31 -7.73
C GLU A 220 -10.65 -13.61 -8.54
N THR A 221 -9.57 -14.38 -8.70
CA THR A 221 -9.58 -15.67 -9.40
C THR A 221 -10.55 -16.65 -8.73
N TYR A 222 -10.48 -16.80 -7.40
CA TYR A 222 -11.41 -17.64 -6.64
C TYR A 222 -12.88 -17.28 -6.90
N TYR A 223 -13.21 -15.99 -6.89
CA TYR A 223 -14.59 -15.55 -7.12
C TYR A 223 -15.02 -15.69 -8.58
N ILE A 224 -14.12 -15.51 -9.55
CA ILE A 224 -14.40 -15.79 -10.96
C ILE A 224 -14.76 -17.26 -11.15
N GLU A 225 -13.95 -18.17 -10.59
CA GLU A 225 -14.18 -19.62 -10.66
C GLU A 225 -15.49 -20.02 -9.95
N LYS A 226 -15.74 -19.46 -8.76
CA LYS A 226 -16.97 -19.69 -7.99
C LYS A 226 -18.24 -19.27 -8.73
N HIS A 227 -18.19 -18.19 -9.51
CA HIS A 227 -19.32 -17.70 -10.30
C HIS A 227 -19.47 -18.41 -11.65
N GLY A 228 -18.45 -19.13 -12.12
CA GLY A 228 -18.50 -19.98 -13.31
C GLY A 228 -18.99 -19.26 -14.56
N GLU A 229 -19.89 -19.89 -15.31
CA GLU A 229 -20.47 -19.36 -16.56
C GLU A 229 -21.28 -18.07 -16.38
N LYS A 230 -21.66 -17.75 -15.14
CA LYS A 230 -22.34 -16.48 -14.82
C LYS A 230 -21.37 -15.30 -14.71
N CYS A 231 -20.06 -15.53 -14.86
CA CYS A 231 -19.02 -14.52 -14.76
C CYS A 231 -18.46 -14.14 -16.14
N ILE A 232 -18.55 -12.86 -16.51
CA ILE A 232 -18.04 -12.35 -17.80
C ILE A 232 -16.58 -11.87 -17.73
N SER A 233 -15.92 -12.00 -16.57
CA SER A 233 -14.56 -11.48 -16.35
C SER A 233 -13.49 -12.13 -17.21
N SER A 234 -13.70 -13.36 -17.67
CA SER A 234 -12.77 -14.12 -18.53
C SER A 234 -12.60 -13.53 -19.92
N VAL A 235 -13.59 -12.75 -20.39
CA VAL A 235 -13.56 -12.06 -21.69
C VAL A 235 -12.79 -10.73 -21.60
N PHE A 236 -12.69 -10.14 -20.40
CA PHE A 236 -12.16 -8.78 -20.18
C PHE A 236 -10.82 -8.72 -19.46
N SER A 237 -10.48 -9.79 -18.76
CA SER A 237 -9.23 -9.88 -18.04
C SER A 237 -8.24 -10.64 -18.90
N GLY A 238 -7.12 -10.00 -19.25
CA GLY A 238 -5.91 -10.72 -19.65
C GLY A 238 -5.34 -11.48 -18.45
N THR A 239 -6.13 -12.39 -17.87
CA THR A 239 -5.85 -13.12 -16.64
C THR A 239 -4.82 -14.20 -16.87
N LEU A 240 -4.18 -14.63 -15.77
CA LEU A 240 -3.17 -15.69 -15.69
C LEU A 240 -3.52 -16.99 -16.45
N SER A 241 -4.81 -17.31 -16.69
CA SER A 241 -5.22 -18.44 -17.53
C SER A 241 -4.79 -18.31 -18.99
N GLN A 242 -4.75 -17.08 -19.54
CA GLN A 242 -4.18 -16.81 -20.86
C GLN A 242 -2.64 -16.87 -20.86
N ARG A 243 -2.00 -16.53 -19.72
CA ARG A 243 -0.53 -16.61 -19.59
C ARG A 243 -0.02 -18.04 -19.43
N ARG A 244 -0.75 -18.91 -18.72
CA ARG A 244 -0.40 -20.34 -18.59
C ARG A 244 -0.49 -21.11 -19.93
N ARG A 245 -1.43 -20.76 -20.82
CA ARG A 245 -1.50 -21.34 -22.17
C ARG A 245 -0.34 -20.90 -23.08
N ALA A 246 0.22 -19.71 -22.86
CA ALA A 246 1.39 -19.24 -23.62
C ALA A 246 2.71 -19.91 -23.18
N THR A 247 2.79 -20.45 -21.96
CA THR A 247 3.99 -21.14 -21.44
C THR A 247 4.00 -22.65 -21.72
N GLN A 248 2.91 -23.22 -22.23
CA GLN A 248 2.84 -24.64 -22.64
C GLN A 248 2.99 -24.85 -24.17
N LEU A 249 3.27 -23.77 -24.92
CA LEU A 249 3.51 -23.79 -26.36
C LEU A 249 4.89 -23.20 -26.74
N GLN A 250 5.85 -23.22 -25.81
CA GLN A 250 7.29 -23.05 -26.08
C GLN A 250 8.02 -24.29 -25.58
#